data_AF-A0A955N0H6-F1
#
_entry.id   AF-A0A955N0H6-F1
#
_cell.length_a   1.000
_cell.length_b   1.000
_cell.length_c   1.000
_cell.angle_alpha   90.00
_cell.angle_beta   90.00
_cell.angle_gamma   90.00
#
_symmetry.space_group_name_H-M   'P 1'
#
loop_
_entity.id
_entity.type
_entity.pdbx_description
1 polymer ?
#
loop_
_entity_poly.entity_id
_entity_poly.type
_entity_poly.pdbx_seq_one_letter_code
_entity_poly.pdbx_strand_id
1 'polypeptide(L)'
;PTPEEVLAFVNDTDPNAYEKLVDRLLDSPHYGERMARHWLDLARYADSDGYEKDLPRPNAWRYREWVIKAFNRDLPYDRFTIQQLAGDLLPDGGTPAKVATGFHRNTLTNREGGIDPEEDRVKQNVDRINTTGTVFLGLTIGCAQCHTHKYDPITQREYYQMYSFFDHAVEKDIPAVLPWQQRDYETRLAEWKNERKEIEGEIADYRPTLAEKLPAWEKEQDVADVHWELLRPTSMASIGGATFEILDDGSIFVGGENPTADEYILVAPLGLSGVTGLRLEAITDSRLPRNGPGRARHGNFMLTEIEAKVRKKSNPKMDEPLKFVTASADYEQEGYEVDDAIDGKESTGWSIDAWRDPSLNVDRQGVFVAEKEVGFEEGSILQIRLDFSYGNNHGLGRFRLFAASGPREHLEIPPDIPAILATAVENRTEEQTDRLLDYFGTIEPESKKLLDKL
;
A
#
# COMPACT_ATOMS: atom_id res chain seq x y z
N PRO A 1 36.05 -25.44 -27.56
CA PRO A 1 37.30 -25.86 -26.90
C PRO A 1 38.39 -24.85 -27.24
N THR A 2 39.30 -24.59 -26.31
CA THR A 2 40.50 -23.77 -26.60
C THR A 2 41.52 -24.59 -27.38
N PRO A 3 42.49 -23.96 -28.07
CA PRO A 3 43.58 -24.68 -28.75
C PRO A 3 44.34 -25.63 -27.82
N GLU A 4 44.54 -25.25 -26.56
CA GLU A 4 45.23 -26.06 -25.55
C GLU A 4 44.44 -27.31 -25.20
N GLU A 5 43.11 -27.22 -25.06
CA GLU A 5 42.25 -28.38 -24.80
C GLU A 5 42.25 -29.37 -25.96
N VAL A 6 42.32 -28.88 -27.20
CA VAL A 6 42.42 -29.73 -28.39
C VAL A 6 43.77 -30.44 -28.42
N LEU A 7 44.87 -29.73 -28.20
CA LEU A 7 46.20 -30.32 -28.17
C LEU A 7 46.37 -31.32 -27.02
N ALA A 8 45.78 -31.05 -25.85
CA ALA A 8 45.79 -31.98 -24.72
C ALA A 8 45.11 -33.31 -25.09
N PHE A 9 43.97 -33.26 -25.78
CA PHE A 9 43.27 -34.46 -26.23
C PHE A 9 44.01 -35.21 -27.36
N VAL A 10 44.49 -34.49 -28.39
CA VAL A 10 45.17 -35.10 -29.55
C VAL A 10 46.47 -35.80 -29.16
N ASN A 11 47.15 -35.33 -28.11
CA ASN A 11 48.38 -35.93 -27.61
C ASN A 11 48.17 -36.93 -26.47
N ASP A 12 46.93 -37.17 -26.03
CA ASP A 12 46.64 -38.16 -25.00
C ASP A 12 46.73 -39.57 -25.59
N THR A 13 47.65 -40.39 -25.06
CA THR A 13 47.89 -41.76 -25.51
C THR A 13 47.15 -42.80 -24.68
N ASP A 14 46.38 -42.38 -23.66
CA ASP A 14 45.55 -43.28 -22.89
C ASP A 14 44.48 -43.91 -23.80
N PRO A 15 44.27 -45.25 -23.77
CA PRO A 15 43.24 -45.89 -24.55
C PRO A 15 41.81 -45.40 -24.24
N ASN A 16 41.61 -44.72 -23.09
CA ASN A 16 40.34 -44.13 -22.67
C ASN A 16 40.31 -42.60 -22.80
N ALA A 17 41.21 -41.98 -23.59
CA ALA A 17 41.30 -40.52 -23.73
C ALA A 17 39.97 -39.89 -24.19
N TYR A 18 39.21 -40.59 -25.04
CA TYR A 18 37.91 -40.15 -25.52
C TYR A 18 36.86 -40.13 -24.40
N GLU A 19 36.76 -41.21 -23.65
CA GLU A 19 35.84 -41.37 -22.52
C GLU A 19 36.11 -40.30 -21.46
N LYS A 20 37.39 -40.08 -21.10
CA LYS A 20 37.80 -39.02 -20.17
C LYS A 20 37.44 -37.62 -20.67
N LEU A 21 37.56 -37.38 -21.98
CA LEU A 21 37.14 -36.11 -22.58
C LEU A 21 35.63 -35.93 -22.46
N VAL A 22 34.86 -36.97 -22.76
CA VAL A 22 33.39 -36.96 -22.64
C VAL A 22 32.98 -36.68 -21.21
N ASP A 23 33.52 -37.42 -20.22
CA ASP A 23 33.21 -37.22 -18.80
C ASP A 23 33.51 -35.78 -18.37
N ARG A 24 34.68 -35.26 -18.73
CA ARG A 24 35.06 -33.86 -18.44
C ARG A 24 34.09 -32.84 -19.04
N LEU A 25 33.61 -33.09 -20.26
CA LEU A 25 32.68 -32.19 -20.94
C LEU A 25 31.27 -32.27 -20.33
N LEU A 26 30.84 -33.45 -19.90
CA LEU A 26 29.57 -33.65 -19.20
C LEU A 26 29.58 -33.04 -17.79
N ASP A 27 30.72 -33.12 -17.08
CA ASP A 27 30.92 -32.52 -15.75
C ASP A 27 31.05 -30.98 -15.78
N SER A 28 31.22 -30.39 -16.96
CA SER A 28 31.34 -28.94 -17.11
C SER A 28 30.00 -28.25 -16.84
N PRO A 29 29.97 -27.13 -16.08
CA PRO A 29 28.72 -26.36 -15.90
C PRO A 29 28.16 -25.82 -17.23
N HIS A 30 28.99 -25.69 -18.26
CA HIS A 30 28.59 -25.27 -19.61
C HIS A 30 27.77 -26.34 -20.36
N TYR A 31 27.80 -27.60 -19.91
CA TYR A 31 26.93 -28.66 -20.45
C TYR A 31 25.46 -28.27 -20.30
N GLY A 32 25.06 -27.88 -19.09
CA GLY A 32 23.69 -27.44 -18.80
C GLY A 32 23.29 -26.21 -19.59
N GLU A 33 24.18 -25.23 -19.78
CA GLU A 33 23.91 -24.05 -20.63
C GLU A 33 23.67 -24.46 -22.10
N ARG A 34 24.51 -25.36 -22.62
CA ARG A 34 24.40 -25.86 -24.00
C ARG A 34 23.10 -26.62 -24.20
N MET A 35 22.72 -27.49 -23.27
CA MET A 35 21.49 -28.30 -23.36
C MET A 35 20.24 -27.47 -23.10
N ALA A 36 20.27 -26.59 -22.09
CA ALA A 36 19.16 -25.73 -21.72
C ALA A 36 18.72 -24.85 -22.89
N ARG A 37 19.64 -24.31 -23.70
CA ARG A 37 19.27 -23.52 -24.89
C ARG A 37 18.25 -24.23 -25.79
N HIS A 38 18.45 -25.52 -26.07
CA HIS A 38 17.51 -26.29 -26.88
C HIS A 38 16.17 -26.51 -26.16
N TRP A 39 16.19 -26.71 -24.84
CA TRP A 39 14.96 -26.83 -24.06
C TRP A 39 14.19 -25.51 -23.97
N LEU A 40 14.89 -24.38 -23.82
CA LEU A 40 14.31 -23.05 -23.69
C LEU A 40 13.57 -22.64 -24.96
N ASP A 41 14.08 -23.01 -26.13
CA ASP A 41 13.37 -22.85 -27.40
C ASP A 41 12.03 -23.61 -27.39
N LEU A 42 12.04 -24.89 -26.97
CA LEU A 42 10.83 -25.71 -26.85
C LEU A 42 9.85 -25.17 -25.80
N ALA A 43 10.37 -24.59 -24.72
CA ALA A 43 9.59 -23.98 -23.66
C ALA A 43 9.12 -22.55 -24.00
N ARG A 44 9.38 -22.04 -25.21
CA ARG A 44 9.05 -20.68 -25.66
C ARG A 44 9.60 -19.59 -24.75
N TYR A 45 10.76 -19.82 -24.16
CA TYR A 45 11.37 -18.89 -23.22
C TYR A 45 11.76 -17.58 -23.91
N ALA A 46 11.41 -16.46 -23.27
CA ALA A 46 11.90 -15.14 -23.62
C ALA A 46 12.09 -14.30 -22.34
N ASP A 47 13.05 -13.38 -22.38
CA ASP A 47 13.26 -12.37 -21.32
C ASP A 47 12.24 -11.20 -21.41
N SER A 48 11.29 -11.27 -22.36
CA SER A 48 10.25 -10.27 -22.61
C SER A 48 8.90 -10.92 -22.93
N ASP A 49 7.84 -10.11 -23.01
CA ASP A 49 6.45 -10.55 -23.22
C ASP A 49 6.16 -11.10 -24.62
N GLY A 50 6.97 -10.74 -25.62
CA GLY A 50 6.92 -11.26 -26.99
C GLY A 50 5.74 -10.74 -27.84
N TYR A 51 5.08 -9.67 -27.39
CA TYR A 51 3.96 -9.02 -28.07
C TYR A 51 4.28 -7.53 -28.35
N GLU A 52 3.37 -6.71 -28.90
CA GLU A 52 3.69 -5.35 -29.43
C GLU A 52 4.50 -4.48 -28.45
N LYS A 53 4.04 -4.36 -27.20
CA LYS A 53 4.71 -3.56 -26.16
C LYS A 53 6.01 -4.19 -25.65
N ASP A 54 6.15 -5.50 -25.85
CA ASP A 54 7.30 -6.34 -25.52
C ASP A 54 8.01 -5.99 -24.19
N LEU A 55 7.24 -5.89 -23.10
CA LEU A 55 7.81 -5.49 -21.81
C LEU A 55 8.78 -6.56 -21.29
N PRO A 56 9.86 -6.15 -20.59
CA PRO A 56 10.79 -7.09 -19.99
C PRO A 56 10.11 -7.91 -18.90
N ARG A 57 10.48 -9.19 -18.80
CA ARG A 57 10.07 -10.10 -17.74
C ARG A 57 11.19 -10.19 -16.70
N PRO A 58 11.19 -9.34 -15.65
CA PRO A 58 12.34 -9.14 -14.77
C PRO A 58 12.78 -10.41 -14.03
N ASN A 59 11.90 -11.40 -13.91
CA ASN A 59 12.14 -12.64 -13.18
C ASN A 59 12.17 -13.90 -14.07
N ALA A 60 12.01 -13.79 -15.40
CA ALA A 60 11.98 -14.94 -16.30
C ALA A 60 13.27 -15.78 -16.22
N TRP A 61 14.41 -15.12 -16.07
CA TRP A 61 15.73 -15.76 -15.95
C TRP A 61 15.80 -16.85 -14.88
N ARG A 62 14.93 -16.81 -13.86
CA ARG A 62 14.88 -17.83 -12.80
C ARG A 62 14.47 -19.20 -13.34
N TYR A 63 13.56 -19.24 -14.30
CA TYR A 63 13.21 -20.49 -15.00
C TYR A 63 14.38 -20.97 -15.86
N ARG A 64 15.05 -20.07 -16.61
CA ARG A 64 16.27 -20.40 -17.36
C ARG A 64 17.34 -21.03 -16.46
N GLU A 65 17.63 -20.40 -15.34
CA GLU A 65 18.58 -20.90 -14.35
C GLU A 65 18.17 -22.26 -13.78
N TRP A 66 16.87 -22.46 -13.54
CA TRP A 66 16.37 -23.76 -13.09
C TRP A 66 16.62 -24.85 -14.14
N VAL A 67 16.37 -24.58 -15.42
CA VAL A 67 16.60 -25.54 -16.52
C VAL A 67 18.09 -25.87 -16.64
N ILE A 68 18.97 -24.87 -16.63
CA ILE A 68 20.44 -25.07 -16.67
C ILE A 68 20.89 -25.97 -15.52
N LYS A 69 20.43 -25.68 -14.31
CA LYS A 69 20.75 -26.47 -13.11
C LYS A 69 20.14 -27.87 -13.14
N ALA A 70 18.97 -28.04 -13.77
CA ALA A 70 18.34 -29.34 -13.93
C ALA A 70 19.16 -30.28 -14.82
N PHE A 71 19.73 -29.77 -15.92
CA PHE A 71 20.65 -30.53 -16.76
C PHE A 71 21.98 -30.83 -16.04
N ASN A 72 22.58 -29.83 -15.38
CA ASN A 72 23.86 -30.01 -14.69
C ASN A 72 23.80 -30.98 -13.50
N ARG A 73 22.62 -31.15 -12.87
CA ARG A 73 22.42 -32.13 -11.78
C ARG A 73 21.91 -33.49 -12.27
N ASP A 74 21.85 -33.68 -13.59
CA ASP A 74 21.28 -34.86 -14.25
C ASP A 74 19.89 -35.24 -13.68
N LEU A 75 18.98 -34.26 -13.63
CA LEU A 75 17.64 -34.49 -13.07
C LEU A 75 16.92 -35.56 -13.91
N PRO A 76 16.43 -36.66 -13.29
CA PRO A 76 15.72 -37.70 -14.00
C PRO A 76 14.54 -37.14 -14.81
N TYR A 77 14.36 -37.64 -16.02
CA TYR A 77 13.39 -37.09 -16.98
C TYR A 77 11.95 -37.14 -16.48
N ASP A 78 11.58 -38.16 -15.70
CA ASP A 78 10.28 -38.27 -15.04
C ASP A 78 10.04 -37.10 -14.07
N ARG A 79 11.04 -36.78 -13.24
CA ARG A 79 10.99 -35.64 -12.31
C ARG A 79 11.03 -34.31 -13.03
N PHE A 80 11.86 -34.18 -14.06
CA PHE A 80 11.94 -32.98 -14.89
C PHE A 80 10.59 -32.66 -15.54
N THR A 81 9.92 -33.68 -16.08
CA THR A 81 8.59 -33.57 -16.71
C THR A 81 7.53 -33.19 -15.69
N ILE A 82 7.45 -33.90 -14.55
CA ILE A 82 6.45 -33.61 -13.51
C ILE A 82 6.62 -32.19 -12.96
N GLN A 83 7.85 -31.74 -12.68
CA GLN A 83 8.06 -30.40 -12.12
C GLN A 83 7.66 -29.29 -13.10
N GLN A 84 7.83 -29.50 -14.41
CA GLN A 84 7.43 -28.50 -15.40
C GLN A 84 5.94 -28.46 -15.68
N LEU A 85 5.25 -29.61 -15.60
CA LEU A 85 3.80 -29.66 -15.81
C LEU A 85 2.98 -29.33 -14.55
N ALA A 86 3.50 -29.65 -13.36
CA ALA A 86 2.73 -29.62 -12.11
C ALA A 86 3.59 -29.38 -10.86
N GLY A 87 4.75 -28.73 -11.00
CA GLY A 87 5.67 -28.47 -9.89
C GLY A 87 5.09 -27.61 -8.76
N ASP A 88 4.13 -26.74 -9.08
CA ASP A 88 3.35 -25.95 -8.12
C ASP A 88 2.31 -26.77 -7.35
N LEU A 89 1.90 -27.92 -7.88
CA LEU A 89 1.00 -28.88 -7.24
C LEU A 89 1.74 -29.93 -6.40
N LEU A 90 3.08 -29.93 -6.41
CA LEU A 90 3.86 -30.86 -5.60
C LEU A 90 3.90 -30.41 -4.13
N PRO A 91 3.40 -31.23 -3.17
CA PRO A 91 3.30 -30.83 -1.76
C PRO A 91 4.67 -30.51 -1.14
N ASP A 92 5.71 -31.24 -1.55
CA ASP A 92 7.08 -31.09 -1.03
C ASP A 92 8.04 -30.45 -2.05
N GLY A 93 7.52 -29.82 -3.11
CA GLY A 93 8.34 -29.32 -4.23
C GLY A 93 9.12 -28.03 -3.93
N GLY A 94 8.68 -27.27 -2.92
CA GLY A 94 9.27 -25.97 -2.56
C GLY A 94 9.25 -24.95 -3.71
N THR A 95 10.01 -23.86 -3.54
CA THR A 95 10.15 -22.81 -4.56
C THR A 95 10.75 -23.31 -5.88
N PRO A 96 11.78 -24.19 -5.91
CA PRO A 96 12.34 -24.65 -7.18
C PRO A 96 11.35 -25.40 -8.08
N ALA A 97 10.46 -26.23 -7.51
CA ALA A 97 9.45 -26.92 -8.32
C ALA A 97 8.42 -25.93 -8.87
N LYS A 98 7.99 -24.94 -8.08
CA LYS A 98 7.11 -23.86 -8.57
C LYS A 98 7.74 -23.05 -9.71
N VAL A 99 9.04 -22.75 -9.61
CA VAL A 99 9.79 -22.09 -10.69
C VAL A 99 9.81 -22.97 -11.94
N ALA A 100 9.95 -24.29 -11.80
CA ALA A 100 9.93 -25.23 -12.93
C ALA A 100 8.61 -25.18 -13.71
N THR A 101 7.47 -24.99 -13.02
CA THR A 101 6.14 -24.80 -13.65
C THR A 101 6.07 -23.53 -14.52
N GLY A 102 7.11 -22.69 -14.48
CA GLY A 102 7.34 -21.59 -15.42
C GLY A 102 7.29 -22.00 -16.90
N PHE A 103 7.42 -23.29 -17.25
CA PHE A 103 7.13 -23.80 -18.59
C PHE A 103 5.77 -23.32 -19.13
N HIS A 104 4.75 -23.27 -18.27
CA HIS A 104 3.40 -22.81 -18.62
C HIS A 104 3.22 -21.28 -18.54
N ARG A 105 4.19 -20.55 -17.97
CA ARG A 105 4.22 -19.08 -17.86
C ARG A 105 4.95 -18.40 -19.02
N ASN A 106 5.61 -19.17 -19.88
CA ASN A 106 6.33 -18.65 -21.05
C ASN A 106 5.41 -18.34 -22.26
N THR A 107 4.09 -18.43 -22.12
CA THR A 107 3.13 -17.95 -23.13
C THR A 107 3.36 -16.48 -23.43
N LEU A 108 3.06 -16.03 -24.65
CA LEU A 108 3.01 -14.60 -24.93
C LEU A 108 2.02 -13.90 -23.99
N THR A 109 2.34 -12.68 -23.56
CA THR A 109 1.52 -11.90 -22.64
C THR A 109 1.21 -10.55 -23.26
N ASN A 110 -0.07 -10.21 -23.40
CA ASN A 110 -0.45 -8.88 -23.84
C ASN A 110 -0.74 -7.97 -22.62
N ARG A 111 -0.10 -6.80 -22.58
CA ARG A 111 -0.28 -5.76 -21.53
C ARG A 111 -0.65 -4.39 -22.12
N GLU A 112 -1.18 -4.38 -23.33
CA GLU A 112 -1.69 -3.18 -23.99
C GLU A 112 -3.00 -2.69 -23.36
N GLY A 113 -3.25 -1.39 -23.48
CA GLY A 113 -4.55 -0.83 -23.13
C GLY A 113 -5.60 -1.24 -24.18
N GLY A 114 -6.75 -1.74 -23.74
CA GLY A 114 -7.87 -2.11 -24.62
C GLY A 114 -7.94 -3.59 -25.03
N ILE A 115 -7.07 -4.43 -24.47
CA ILE A 115 -7.16 -5.89 -24.64
C ILE A 115 -8.42 -6.44 -23.95
N ASP A 116 -9.03 -7.47 -24.55
CA ASP A 116 -10.00 -8.30 -23.85
C ASP A 116 -9.25 -9.34 -22.99
N PRO A 117 -9.33 -9.28 -21.64
CA PRO A 117 -8.59 -10.20 -20.78
C PRO A 117 -8.97 -11.67 -20.99
N GLU A 118 -10.22 -11.96 -21.37
CA GLU A 118 -10.67 -13.33 -21.60
C GLU A 118 -10.14 -13.85 -22.93
N GLU A 119 -10.08 -13.02 -23.97
CA GLU A 119 -9.45 -13.41 -25.24
C GLU A 119 -7.96 -13.75 -25.05
N ASP A 120 -7.23 -12.93 -24.30
CA ASP A 120 -5.80 -13.18 -24.02
C ASP A 120 -5.61 -14.48 -23.20
N ARG A 121 -6.43 -14.69 -22.17
CA ARG A 121 -6.43 -15.93 -21.38
C ARG A 121 -6.68 -17.17 -22.26
N VAL A 122 -7.63 -17.10 -23.19
CA VAL A 122 -7.91 -18.20 -24.12
C VAL A 122 -6.72 -18.48 -25.03
N LYS A 123 -6.05 -17.46 -25.57
CA LYS A 123 -4.85 -17.61 -26.40
C LYS A 123 -3.71 -18.27 -25.62
N GLN A 124 -3.47 -17.85 -24.38
CA GLN A 124 -2.46 -18.46 -23.52
C GLN A 124 -2.75 -19.94 -23.24
N ASN A 125 -4.01 -20.30 -22.99
CA ASN A 125 -4.40 -21.71 -22.78
C ASN A 125 -4.21 -22.56 -24.03
N VAL A 126 -4.61 -22.07 -25.20
CA VAL A 126 -4.36 -22.73 -26.49
C VAL A 126 -2.86 -23.00 -26.67
N ASP A 127 -2.03 -21.99 -26.40
CA ASP A 127 -0.58 -22.11 -26.50
C ASP A 127 -0.02 -23.17 -25.53
N ARG A 128 -0.45 -23.16 -24.25
CA ARG A 128 -0.05 -24.18 -23.26
C ARG A 128 -0.36 -25.59 -23.74
N ILE A 129 -1.57 -25.84 -24.23
CA ILE A 129 -2.00 -27.16 -24.70
C ILE A 129 -1.15 -27.60 -25.88
N ASN A 130 -1.04 -26.74 -26.90
CA ASN A 130 -0.31 -27.05 -28.12
C ASN A 130 1.16 -27.34 -27.84
N THR A 131 1.76 -26.56 -26.94
CA THR A 131 3.16 -26.74 -26.51
C THR A 131 3.33 -28.03 -25.72
N THR A 132 2.46 -28.32 -24.75
CA THR A 132 2.53 -29.59 -24.01
C THR A 132 2.41 -30.80 -24.94
N GLY A 133 1.46 -30.77 -25.88
CA GLY A 133 1.31 -31.85 -26.87
C GLY A 133 2.54 -32.03 -27.74
N THR A 134 3.12 -30.94 -28.24
CA THR A 134 4.29 -31.00 -29.11
C THR A 134 5.54 -31.44 -28.35
N VAL A 135 5.79 -30.89 -27.17
CA VAL A 135 7.05 -31.08 -26.42
C VAL A 135 7.08 -32.41 -25.66
N PHE A 136 5.98 -32.78 -24.99
CA PHE A 136 5.97 -33.96 -24.11
C PHE A 136 5.33 -35.19 -24.76
N LEU A 137 4.35 -35.00 -25.65
CA LEU A 137 3.69 -36.13 -26.33
C LEU A 137 4.27 -36.40 -27.72
N GLY A 138 5.01 -35.44 -28.30
CA GLY A 138 5.47 -35.53 -29.69
C GLY A 138 4.33 -35.48 -30.70
N LEU A 139 3.19 -34.87 -30.34
CA LEU A 139 1.96 -34.84 -31.14
C LEU A 139 1.57 -33.41 -31.53
N THR A 140 1.14 -33.22 -32.76
CA THR A 140 0.65 -31.93 -33.28
C THR A 140 -0.82 -31.69 -32.93
N ILE A 141 -1.17 -31.80 -31.65
CA ILE A 141 -2.55 -31.73 -31.20
C ILE A 141 -3.25 -30.40 -31.53
N GLY A 142 -2.49 -29.34 -31.82
CA GLY A 142 -3.02 -28.03 -32.18
C GLY A 142 -3.89 -28.01 -33.43
N CYS A 143 -3.77 -28.96 -34.36
CA CYS A 143 -4.74 -29.05 -35.47
C CYS A 143 -6.15 -29.39 -34.96
N ALA A 144 -6.25 -30.11 -33.84
CA ALA A 144 -7.51 -30.51 -33.23
C ALA A 144 -8.32 -29.33 -32.65
N GLN A 145 -7.70 -28.14 -32.53
CA GLN A 145 -8.33 -26.91 -32.06
C GLN A 145 -9.57 -26.55 -32.91
N CYS A 146 -9.41 -26.56 -34.23
CA CYS A 146 -10.45 -26.10 -35.16
C CYS A 146 -11.28 -27.25 -35.77
N HIS A 147 -10.72 -28.45 -35.87
CA HIS A 147 -11.37 -29.62 -36.46
C HIS A 147 -10.73 -30.91 -35.92
N THR A 148 -11.41 -32.06 -35.95
CA THR A 148 -10.77 -33.35 -35.61
C THR A 148 -9.47 -33.53 -36.40
N HIS A 149 -8.40 -33.93 -35.71
CA HIS A 149 -7.06 -34.01 -36.26
C HIS A 149 -7.03 -34.89 -37.52
N LYS A 150 -6.27 -34.46 -38.53
CA LYS A 150 -6.35 -35.05 -39.88
C LYS A 150 -5.79 -36.47 -39.96
N TYR A 151 -4.73 -36.75 -39.20
CA TYR A 151 -3.99 -38.01 -39.28
C TYR A 151 -4.04 -38.81 -37.97
N ASP A 152 -3.78 -38.15 -36.83
CA ASP A 152 -3.93 -38.77 -35.51
C ASP A 152 -5.40 -38.87 -35.06
N PRO A 153 -5.77 -39.92 -34.30
CA PRO A 153 -7.14 -40.14 -33.80
C PRO A 153 -7.46 -39.25 -32.60
N ILE A 154 -7.35 -37.93 -32.78
CA ILE A 154 -7.64 -36.91 -31.77
C ILE A 154 -8.82 -36.07 -32.27
N THR A 155 -9.97 -36.25 -31.64
CA THR A 155 -11.16 -35.47 -31.95
C THR A 155 -11.02 -34.04 -31.42
N GLN A 156 -11.74 -33.10 -32.04
CA GLN A 156 -11.85 -31.74 -31.49
C GLN A 156 -12.39 -31.77 -30.05
N ARG A 157 -13.29 -32.70 -29.73
CA ARG A 157 -13.81 -32.86 -28.36
C ARG A 157 -12.69 -33.18 -27.37
N GLU A 158 -11.79 -34.10 -27.71
CA GLU A 158 -10.65 -34.47 -26.86
C GLU A 158 -9.67 -33.31 -26.69
N TYR A 159 -9.48 -32.48 -27.71
CA TYR A 159 -8.69 -31.24 -27.59
C TYR A 159 -9.26 -30.31 -26.50
N TYR A 160 -10.57 -30.05 -26.52
CA TYR A 160 -11.20 -29.20 -25.51
C TYR A 160 -11.35 -29.89 -24.14
N GLN A 161 -11.34 -31.22 -24.08
CA GLN A 161 -11.17 -31.93 -22.81
C GLN A 161 -9.78 -31.68 -22.23
N MET A 162 -8.72 -31.71 -23.05
CA MET A 162 -7.38 -31.33 -22.61
C MET A 162 -7.30 -29.84 -22.21
N TYR A 163 -8.02 -28.96 -22.93
CA TYR A 163 -8.11 -27.55 -22.59
C TYR A 163 -8.60 -27.32 -21.15
N SER A 164 -9.58 -28.10 -20.70
CA SER A 164 -10.17 -27.96 -19.36
C SER A 164 -9.15 -28.10 -18.21
N PHE A 165 -8.05 -28.82 -18.40
CA PHE A 165 -6.99 -28.91 -17.39
C PHE A 165 -6.26 -27.57 -17.15
N PHE A 166 -6.12 -26.75 -18.19
CA PHE A 166 -5.45 -25.45 -18.12
C PHE A 166 -6.41 -24.28 -17.90
N ASP A 167 -7.71 -24.49 -18.14
CA ASP A 167 -8.73 -23.45 -18.04
C ASP A 167 -8.85 -22.85 -16.63
N HIS A 168 -8.51 -23.65 -15.60
CA HIS A 168 -8.51 -23.23 -14.20
C HIS A 168 -7.16 -22.69 -13.71
N ALA A 169 -6.16 -22.54 -14.59
CA ALA A 169 -4.86 -22.01 -14.20
C ALA A 169 -4.98 -20.53 -13.81
N VAL A 170 -4.53 -20.20 -12.60
CA VAL A 170 -4.43 -18.82 -12.12
C VAL A 170 -2.96 -18.45 -12.04
N GLU A 171 -2.57 -17.44 -12.81
CA GLU A 171 -1.21 -16.92 -12.78
C GLU A 171 -1.03 -16.04 -11.55
N LYS A 172 -0.10 -16.42 -10.68
CA LYS A 172 0.28 -15.64 -9.50
C LYS A 172 1.79 -15.48 -9.46
N ASP A 173 2.23 -14.27 -9.17
CA ASP A 173 3.62 -14.05 -8.83
C ASP A 173 3.91 -14.59 -7.44
N ILE A 174 5.04 -15.26 -7.30
CA ILE A 174 5.47 -15.86 -6.04
C ILE A 174 6.83 -15.31 -5.63
N PRO A 175 7.10 -15.14 -4.32
CA PRO A 175 8.45 -14.89 -3.85
C PRO A 175 9.35 -16.10 -4.18
N ALA A 176 10.31 -15.89 -5.09
CA ALA A 176 11.30 -16.89 -5.47
C ALA A 176 12.68 -16.55 -4.89
N VAL A 177 12.76 -16.34 -3.58
CA VAL A 177 13.98 -15.84 -2.91
C VAL A 177 15.12 -16.84 -3.08
N LEU A 178 16.27 -16.36 -3.56
CA LEU A 178 17.49 -17.18 -3.67
C LEU A 178 18.26 -17.18 -2.34
N PRO A 179 19.04 -18.23 -2.04
CA PRO A 179 19.76 -18.33 -0.78
C PRO A 179 20.66 -17.12 -0.48
N TRP A 180 21.30 -16.52 -1.48
CA TRP A 180 22.11 -15.31 -1.26
C TRP A 180 21.25 -14.08 -0.97
N GLN A 181 20.10 -13.92 -1.63
CA GLN A 181 19.18 -12.82 -1.36
C GLN A 181 18.65 -12.88 0.07
N GLN A 182 18.37 -14.10 0.56
CA GLN A 182 17.95 -14.32 1.94
C GLN A 182 19.04 -13.93 2.93
N ARG A 183 20.29 -14.35 2.69
CA ARG A 183 21.43 -13.99 3.56
C ARG A 183 21.68 -12.48 3.59
N ASP A 184 21.64 -11.83 2.44
CA ASP A 184 21.82 -10.38 2.32
C ASP A 184 20.72 -9.63 3.09
N TYR A 185 19.47 -10.09 2.96
CA TYR A 185 18.34 -9.55 3.73
C TYR A 185 18.54 -9.74 5.23
N GLU A 186 18.89 -10.94 5.69
CA GLU A 186 19.12 -11.24 7.10
C GLU A 186 20.25 -10.38 7.69
N THR A 187 21.30 -10.15 6.91
CA THR A 187 22.44 -9.30 7.29
C THR A 187 21.99 -7.85 7.46
N ARG A 188 21.31 -7.29 6.46
CA ARG A 188 20.80 -5.91 6.52
C ARG A 188 19.75 -5.72 7.61
N LEU A 189 18.91 -6.72 7.85
CA LEU A 189 17.92 -6.67 8.92
C LEU A 189 18.59 -6.63 10.29
N ALA A 190 19.68 -7.38 10.48
CA ALA A 190 20.46 -7.33 11.71
C ALA A 190 21.16 -5.97 11.91
N GLU A 191 21.73 -5.42 10.84
CA GLU A 191 22.32 -4.07 10.83
C GLU A 191 21.28 -3.01 11.21
N TRP A 192 20.15 -2.97 10.48
CA TRP A 192 19.06 -2.03 10.74
C TRP A 192 18.51 -2.14 12.17
N LYS A 193 18.35 -3.37 12.71
CA LYS A 193 17.91 -3.56 14.10
C LYS A 193 18.91 -3.01 15.11
N ASN A 194 20.21 -3.13 14.86
CA ASN A 194 21.23 -2.58 15.74
C ASN A 194 21.24 -1.05 15.68
N GLU A 195 21.23 -0.47 14.48
CA GLU A 195 21.16 0.98 14.26
C GLU A 195 19.91 1.59 14.94
N ARG A 196 18.75 0.98 14.72
CA ARG A 196 17.49 1.40 15.35
C ARG A 196 17.58 1.36 16.88
N LYS A 197 18.12 0.28 17.44
CA LYS A 197 18.28 0.14 18.90
C LYS A 197 19.22 1.20 19.49
N GLU A 198 20.28 1.58 18.77
CA GLU A 198 21.18 2.67 19.19
C GLU A 198 20.43 4.00 19.25
N ILE A 199 19.63 4.32 18.23
CA ILE A 199 18.84 5.56 18.17
C ILE A 199 17.75 5.58 19.25
N GLU A 200 17.03 4.48 19.44
CA GLU A 200 16.05 4.33 20.52
C GLU A 200 16.70 4.53 21.90
N GLY A 201 17.96 4.07 22.07
CA GLY A 201 18.77 4.33 23.24
C GLY A 201 19.14 5.81 23.41
N GLU A 202 19.59 6.47 22.34
CA GLU A 202 19.89 7.92 22.33
C GLU A 202 18.66 8.75 22.73
N ILE A 203 17.47 8.41 22.22
CA ILE A 203 16.20 9.06 22.58
C ILE A 203 15.87 8.84 24.05
N ALA A 204 16.00 7.59 24.54
CA ALA A 204 15.73 7.26 25.93
C ALA A 204 16.69 7.99 26.89
N ASP A 205 17.97 8.08 26.55
CA ASP A 205 18.99 8.79 27.33
C ASP A 205 18.79 10.32 27.32
N TYR A 206 18.22 10.86 26.24
CA TYR A 206 17.90 12.30 26.14
C TYR A 206 16.59 12.69 26.84
N ARG A 207 15.65 11.74 27.03
CA ARG A 207 14.32 11.99 27.63
C ARG A 207 14.36 12.72 28.99
N PRO A 208 15.29 12.43 29.93
CA PRO A 208 15.43 13.22 31.16
C PRO A 208 15.83 14.68 30.93
N THR A 209 16.73 14.94 29.97
CA THR A 209 17.14 16.30 29.59
C THR A 209 15.98 17.07 28.98
N LEU A 210 15.18 16.40 28.14
CA LEU A 210 13.95 16.96 27.58
C LEU A 210 12.95 17.32 28.70
N ALA A 211 12.80 16.46 29.72
CA ALA A 211 11.92 16.70 30.86
C ALA A 211 12.36 17.90 31.72
N GLU A 212 13.67 18.15 31.85
CA GLU A 212 14.19 19.34 32.55
C GLU A 212 13.87 20.65 31.80
N LYS A 213 13.78 20.59 30.46
CA LYS A 213 13.47 21.74 29.60
C LYS A 213 11.97 22.04 29.52
N LEU A 214 11.11 21.03 29.73
CA LEU A 214 9.66 21.14 29.58
C LEU A 214 9.05 22.32 30.37
N PRO A 215 9.37 22.56 31.67
CA PRO A 215 8.74 23.66 32.43
C PRO A 215 9.07 25.07 31.92
N ALA A 216 10.18 25.25 31.20
CA ALA A 216 10.51 26.54 30.59
C ALA A 216 9.63 26.78 29.36
N TRP A 217 9.51 25.76 28.50
CA TRP A 217 8.64 25.79 27.33
C TRP A 217 7.17 25.99 27.72
N GLU A 218 6.68 25.32 28.76
CA GLU A 218 5.30 25.49 29.25
C GLU A 218 4.97 26.93 29.64
N LYS A 219 5.92 27.66 30.23
CA LYS A 219 5.72 29.07 30.62
C LYS A 219 5.67 30.02 29.43
N GLU A 220 6.22 29.61 28.30
CA GLU A 220 6.21 30.37 27.04
C GLU A 220 4.91 30.13 26.25
N GLN A 221 4.11 29.13 26.61
CA GLN A 221 2.85 28.82 25.92
C GLN A 221 1.72 29.72 26.43
N ASP A 222 1.32 30.73 25.65
CA ASP A 222 0.13 31.54 25.90
C ASP A 222 -1.08 30.97 25.13
N VAL A 223 -1.60 29.83 25.57
CA VAL A 223 -2.73 29.17 24.89
C VAL A 223 -4.08 29.88 25.09
N ALA A 224 -4.13 31.03 25.78
CA ALA A 224 -5.36 31.72 26.14
C ALA A 224 -5.94 32.59 25.00
N ASP A 225 -5.18 32.89 23.95
CA ASP A 225 -5.54 33.88 22.92
C ASP A 225 -6.32 33.32 21.71
N VAL A 226 -6.65 32.02 21.71
CA VAL A 226 -7.48 31.42 20.65
C VAL A 226 -8.95 31.38 21.07
N HIS A 227 -9.80 32.10 20.34
CA HIS A 227 -11.24 32.07 20.51
C HIS A 227 -11.89 31.03 19.60
N TRP A 228 -12.61 30.07 20.19
CA TRP A 228 -13.34 29.03 19.48
C TRP A 228 -14.85 29.32 19.46
N GLU A 229 -15.42 29.48 18.26
CA GLU A 229 -16.87 29.56 18.04
C GLU A 229 -17.40 28.22 17.56
N LEU A 230 -18.38 27.65 18.28
CA LEU A 230 -19.11 26.45 17.85
C LEU A 230 -19.95 26.76 16.61
N LEU A 231 -19.68 26.05 15.52
CA LEU A 231 -20.41 26.19 14.27
C LEU A 231 -21.72 25.39 14.32
N ARG A 232 -22.84 26.06 14.08
CA ARG A 232 -24.16 25.43 13.96
C ARG A 232 -24.67 25.58 12.52
N PRO A 233 -24.48 24.56 11.66
CA PRO A 233 -24.92 24.65 10.27
C PRO A 233 -26.42 24.89 10.14
N THR A 234 -26.80 25.79 9.25
CA THR A 234 -28.19 26.05 8.87
C THR A 234 -28.60 25.30 7.61
N SER A 235 -27.62 24.78 6.85
CA SER A 235 -27.82 23.90 5.71
C SER A 235 -26.75 22.81 5.70
N MET A 236 -27.16 21.58 5.41
CA MET A 236 -26.29 20.42 5.29
C MET A 236 -26.79 19.56 4.12
N ALA A 237 -25.87 19.09 3.29
CA ALA A 237 -26.18 18.21 2.17
C ALA A 237 -25.10 17.12 2.05
N SER A 238 -25.52 15.95 1.59
CA SER A 238 -24.62 14.85 1.22
C SER A 238 -24.80 14.58 -0.26
N ILE A 239 -23.70 14.42 -0.98
CA ILE A 239 -23.71 14.01 -2.38
C ILE A 239 -24.10 12.52 -2.49
N GLY A 240 -23.68 11.72 -1.52
CA GLY A 240 -23.88 10.27 -1.45
C GLY A 240 -25.21 9.80 -0.82
N GLY A 241 -26.05 10.72 -0.33
CA GLY A 241 -27.39 10.40 0.21
C GLY A 241 -27.46 10.18 1.72
N ALA A 242 -26.41 10.54 2.48
CA ALA A 242 -26.46 10.57 3.93
C ALA A 242 -27.45 11.62 4.46
N THR A 243 -27.98 11.40 5.66
CA THR A 243 -28.92 12.31 6.34
C THR A 243 -28.29 12.88 7.60
N PHE A 244 -28.61 14.14 7.94
CA PHE A 244 -28.00 14.85 9.07
C PHE A 244 -29.04 15.21 10.14
N GLU A 245 -28.67 15.03 11.40
CA GLU A 245 -29.43 15.44 12.59
C GLU A 245 -28.52 16.29 13.49
N ILE A 246 -28.93 17.53 13.80
CA ILE A 246 -28.21 18.36 14.80
C ILE A 246 -28.74 18.01 16.18
N LEU A 247 -27.83 17.64 17.09
CA LEU A 247 -28.13 17.29 18.48
C LEU A 247 -28.02 18.53 19.40
N ASP A 248 -28.54 18.41 20.63
CA ASP A 248 -28.59 19.51 21.60
C ASP A 248 -27.20 20.09 21.95
N ASP A 249 -26.17 19.23 21.97
CA ASP A 249 -24.77 19.61 22.21
C ASP A 249 -24.09 20.28 21.00
N GLY A 250 -24.83 20.51 19.92
CA GLY A 250 -24.37 21.10 18.66
C GLY A 250 -23.58 20.15 17.76
N SER A 251 -23.42 18.88 18.14
CA SER A 251 -22.86 17.86 17.24
C SER A 251 -23.89 17.44 16.18
N ILE A 252 -23.39 16.91 15.08
CA ILE A 252 -24.15 16.47 13.92
C ILE A 252 -24.02 14.96 13.85
N PHE A 253 -25.15 14.26 13.93
CA PHE A 253 -25.23 12.83 13.68
C PHE A 253 -25.53 12.57 12.21
N VAL A 254 -24.83 11.61 11.61
CA VAL A 254 -24.94 11.23 10.21
C VAL A 254 -25.53 9.83 10.08
N GLY A 255 -26.76 9.76 9.56
CA GLY A 255 -27.48 8.54 9.25
C GLY A 255 -27.71 8.34 7.74
N GLY A 256 -28.69 7.52 7.39
CA GLY A 256 -29.08 7.28 6.00
C GLY A 256 -28.09 6.41 5.24
N GLU A 257 -27.95 6.65 3.92
CA GLU A 257 -27.02 5.91 3.06
C GLU A 257 -25.57 6.09 3.53
N ASN A 258 -24.78 5.01 3.44
CA ASN A 258 -23.34 5.03 3.68
C ASN A 258 -22.64 4.50 2.43
N PRO A 259 -22.52 5.31 1.36
CA PRO A 259 -21.94 4.89 0.09
C PRO A 259 -20.43 4.68 0.18
N THR A 260 -19.80 4.17 -0.88
CA THR A 260 -18.35 3.97 -0.92
C THR A 260 -17.56 5.28 -0.92
N ALA A 261 -18.16 6.36 -1.45
CA ALA A 261 -17.65 7.73 -1.48
C ALA A 261 -18.79 8.71 -1.17
N ASP A 262 -18.54 9.74 -0.37
CA ASP A 262 -19.51 10.77 -0.01
C ASP A 262 -18.81 12.11 0.25
N GLU A 263 -19.57 13.20 0.11
CA GLU A 263 -19.13 14.54 0.45
C GLU A 263 -20.19 15.22 1.32
N TYR A 264 -19.79 15.78 2.46
CA TYR A 264 -20.66 16.54 3.34
C TYR A 264 -20.43 18.03 3.11
N ILE A 265 -21.47 18.73 2.65
CA ILE A 265 -21.45 20.17 2.43
C ILE A 265 -22.24 20.85 3.54
N LEU A 266 -21.56 21.66 4.34
CA LEU A 266 -22.11 22.32 5.52
C LEU A 266 -22.05 23.83 5.32
N VAL A 267 -23.12 24.55 5.69
CA VAL A 267 -23.17 26.01 5.65
C VAL A 267 -23.58 26.52 7.03
N ALA A 268 -22.72 27.30 7.67
CA ALA A 268 -22.95 27.85 9.01
C ALA A 268 -22.80 29.39 9.01
N PRO A 269 -23.63 30.12 9.77
CA PRO A 269 -23.32 31.51 10.10
C PRO A 269 -22.04 31.55 10.94
N LEU A 270 -21.26 32.60 10.76
CA LEU A 270 -20.00 32.81 11.46
C LEU A 270 -20.01 34.19 12.12
N GLY A 271 -19.93 34.20 13.45
CA GLY A 271 -19.89 35.39 14.29
C GLY A 271 -18.50 36.03 14.39
N LEU A 272 -17.44 35.22 14.23
CA LEU A 272 -16.06 35.70 14.24
C LEU A 272 -15.71 36.50 12.98
N SER A 273 -15.04 37.63 13.19
CA SER A 273 -14.18 38.24 12.20
C SER A 273 -12.78 37.65 12.36
N GLY A 274 -12.14 37.28 11.25
CA GLY A 274 -10.75 36.87 11.28
C GLY A 274 -10.52 35.39 11.61
N VAL A 275 -11.11 34.49 10.83
CA VAL A 275 -10.92 33.05 11.03
C VAL A 275 -9.51 32.65 10.64
N THR A 276 -8.84 31.95 11.55
CA THR A 276 -7.48 31.44 11.36
C THR A 276 -7.39 29.91 11.32
N GLY A 277 -8.50 29.20 11.57
CA GLY A 277 -8.56 27.75 11.40
C GLY A 277 -9.90 27.14 11.77
N LEU A 278 -10.00 25.81 11.62
CA LEU A 278 -11.14 24.99 12.03
C LEU A 278 -10.69 23.87 12.96
N ARG A 279 -11.57 23.46 13.89
CA ARG A 279 -11.45 22.20 14.62
C ARG A 279 -12.60 21.28 14.27
N LEU A 280 -12.29 20.05 13.90
CA LEU A 280 -13.22 18.96 13.71
C LEU A 280 -13.08 17.99 14.88
N GLU A 281 -14.16 17.77 15.61
CA GLU A 281 -14.26 16.71 16.61
C GLU A 281 -15.05 15.55 16.01
N ALA A 282 -14.44 14.37 15.96
CA ALA A 282 -15.05 13.11 15.59
C ALA A 282 -15.53 12.42 16.89
N ILE A 283 -16.83 12.26 17.07
CA ILE A 283 -17.44 11.93 18.36
C ILE A 283 -18.05 10.53 18.32
N THR A 284 -17.80 9.73 19.34
CA THR A 284 -18.39 8.41 19.50
C THR A 284 -19.91 8.47 19.72
N ASP A 285 -20.62 7.46 19.20
CA ASP A 285 -22.06 7.34 19.43
C ASP A 285 -22.47 5.86 19.45
N SER A 286 -23.28 5.48 20.43
CA SER A 286 -23.81 4.12 20.57
C SER A 286 -24.64 3.61 19.37
N ARG A 287 -25.11 4.53 18.52
CA ARG A 287 -25.83 4.23 17.27
C ARG A 287 -24.89 3.87 16.11
N LEU A 288 -23.59 4.16 16.23
CA LEU A 288 -22.58 3.90 15.20
C LEU A 288 -21.89 2.54 15.39
N PRO A 289 -21.30 1.96 14.33
CA PRO A 289 -20.59 0.70 14.43
C PRO A 289 -19.49 0.75 15.50
N ARG A 290 -19.44 -0.29 16.34
CA ARG A 290 -18.49 -0.42 17.46
C ARG A 290 -18.45 0.77 18.43
N ASN A 291 -19.52 1.56 18.49
CA ASN A 291 -19.57 2.81 19.25
C ASN A 291 -18.46 3.81 18.84
N GLY A 292 -17.90 3.66 17.64
CA GLY A 292 -16.87 4.54 17.12
C GLY A 292 -17.42 5.86 16.58
N PRO A 293 -16.55 6.79 16.17
CA PRO A 293 -16.97 8.06 15.57
C PRO A 293 -17.33 7.96 14.08
N GLY A 294 -16.88 6.92 13.40
CA GLY A 294 -17.07 6.72 11.96
C GLY A 294 -18.15 5.69 11.59
N ARG A 295 -18.49 5.65 10.31
CA ARG A 295 -19.59 4.82 9.76
C ARG A 295 -19.11 3.49 9.17
N ALA A 296 -17.80 3.27 9.06
CA ALA A 296 -17.26 1.98 8.65
C ALA A 296 -17.64 0.89 9.66
N ARG A 297 -17.69 -0.39 9.23
CA ARG A 297 -18.13 -1.51 10.10
C ARG A 297 -17.36 -1.65 11.42
N HIS A 298 -16.14 -1.12 11.47
CA HIS A 298 -15.27 -1.14 12.64
C HIS A 298 -15.23 0.19 13.41
N GLY A 299 -16.07 1.16 13.05
CA GLY A 299 -16.18 2.47 13.73
C GLY A 299 -15.19 3.53 13.25
N ASN A 300 -14.37 3.22 12.25
CA ASN A 300 -13.39 4.16 11.68
C ASN A 300 -14.03 5.11 10.65
N PHE A 301 -13.32 6.19 10.33
CA PHE A 301 -13.59 7.12 9.24
C PHE A 301 -12.32 7.36 8.40
N MET A 302 -12.46 8.03 7.26
CA MET A 302 -11.36 8.43 6.39
C MET A 302 -11.68 9.81 5.81
N LEU A 303 -11.25 10.87 6.50
CA LEU A 303 -11.44 12.23 5.99
C LEU A 303 -10.40 12.47 4.90
N THR A 304 -10.86 12.42 3.66
CA THR A 304 -10.01 12.49 2.46
C THR A 304 -9.58 13.93 2.19
N GLU A 305 -10.48 14.90 2.36
CA GLU A 305 -10.18 16.32 2.19
C GLU A 305 -11.12 17.17 3.06
N ILE A 306 -10.62 18.28 3.60
CA ILE A 306 -11.44 19.34 4.20
C ILE A 306 -11.15 20.68 3.52
N GLU A 307 -12.19 21.25 2.92
CA GLU A 307 -12.13 22.58 2.31
C GLU A 307 -13.10 23.52 2.99
N ALA A 308 -12.72 24.80 3.08
CA ALA A 308 -13.62 25.82 3.58
C ALA A 308 -13.49 27.13 2.79
N LYS A 309 -14.58 27.88 2.77
CA LYS A 309 -14.60 29.26 2.23
C LYS A 309 -15.49 30.16 3.07
N VAL A 310 -15.04 31.39 3.24
CA VAL A 310 -15.75 32.44 3.96
C VAL A 310 -16.45 33.34 2.97
N ARG A 311 -17.77 33.45 3.10
CA ARG A 311 -18.62 34.29 2.26
C ARG A 311 -19.08 35.53 3.03
N LYS A 312 -18.99 36.70 2.39
CA LYS A 312 -19.52 37.94 2.98
C LYS A 312 -21.05 37.88 3.07
N LYS A 313 -21.62 38.08 4.27
CA LYS A 313 -23.08 38.01 4.48
C LYS A 313 -23.86 39.04 3.65
N SER A 314 -23.29 40.23 3.43
CA SER A 314 -23.89 41.31 2.63
C SER A 314 -23.70 41.15 1.11
N ASN A 315 -22.79 40.28 0.65
CA ASN A 315 -22.57 40.03 -0.77
C ASN A 315 -22.19 38.55 -1.03
N PRO A 316 -23.18 37.69 -1.36
CA PRO A 316 -22.95 36.26 -1.58
C PRO A 316 -22.02 35.89 -2.74
N LYS A 317 -21.60 36.85 -3.57
CA LYS A 317 -20.64 36.64 -4.67
C LYS A 317 -19.18 36.84 -4.23
N MET A 318 -18.95 37.30 -3.01
CA MET A 318 -17.61 37.51 -2.45
C MET A 318 -17.28 36.33 -1.53
N ASP A 319 -16.76 35.27 -2.14
CA ASP A 319 -16.21 34.10 -1.45
C ASP A 319 -14.69 34.26 -1.37
N GLU A 320 -14.12 34.11 -0.18
CA GLU A 320 -12.68 34.00 0.04
C GLU A 320 -12.34 32.58 0.53
N PRO A 321 -11.45 31.83 -0.17
CA PRO A 321 -11.04 30.52 0.29
C PRO A 321 -10.32 30.60 1.65
N LEU A 322 -10.70 29.71 2.58
CA LEU A 322 -9.96 29.47 3.81
C LEU A 322 -9.00 28.31 3.56
N LYS A 323 -7.91 28.61 2.83
CA LYS A 323 -6.91 27.61 2.45
C LYS A 323 -6.15 27.14 3.68
N PHE A 324 -6.17 25.84 4.00
CA PHE A 324 -5.37 25.26 5.07
C PHE A 324 -3.94 24.95 4.59
N VAL A 325 -2.97 25.07 5.49
CA VAL A 325 -1.53 24.84 5.19
C VAL A 325 -0.83 23.92 6.17
N THR A 326 -1.44 23.70 7.33
CA THR A 326 -0.96 22.81 8.38
C THR A 326 -2.18 22.22 9.08
N ALA A 327 -2.11 20.97 9.48
CA ALA A 327 -3.10 20.34 10.34
C ALA A 327 -2.42 19.54 11.47
N SER A 328 -3.14 19.33 12.57
CA SER A 328 -2.67 18.50 13.69
C SER A 328 -3.85 17.76 14.32
N ALA A 329 -3.61 16.54 14.81
CA ALA A 329 -4.62 15.74 15.49
C ALA A 329 -4.12 15.16 16.80
N ASP A 330 -5.06 14.76 17.65
CA ASP A 330 -4.76 14.01 18.88
C ASP A 330 -4.32 12.56 18.62
N TYR A 331 -4.68 12.00 17.45
CA TYR A 331 -4.24 10.70 16.98
C TYR A 331 -4.25 10.60 15.46
N GLU A 332 -3.24 9.93 14.90
CA GLU A 332 -3.05 9.73 13.48
C GLU A 332 -2.65 8.27 13.22
N GLN A 333 -3.28 7.65 12.23
CA GLN A 333 -2.88 6.33 11.75
C GLN A 333 -1.63 6.47 10.88
N GLU A 334 -0.64 5.60 11.06
CA GLU A 334 0.57 5.55 10.22
C GLU A 334 0.20 5.44 8.72
N GLY A 335 0.66 6.41 7.93
CA GLY A 335 0.41 6.57 6.50
C GLY A 335 -0.96 7.16 6.14
N TYR A 336 -1.68 7.71 7.13
CA TYR A 336 -2.99 8.37 7.03
C TYR A 336 -3.07 9.52 8.05
N GLU A 337 -2.07 10.39 7.99
CA GLU A 337 -1.88 11.55 8.86
C GLU A 337 -2.94 12.64 8.59
N VAL A 338 -3.14 13.58 9.52
CA VAL A 338 -4.20 14.61 9.36
C VAL A 338 -3.89 15.62 8.25
N ASP A 339 -2.61 15.86 7.96
CA ASP A 339 -2.17 16.71 6.85
C ASP A 339 -2.57 16.15 5.48
N ASP A 340 -2.76 14.83 5.37
CA ASP A 340 -3.25 14.21 4.14
C ASP A 340 -4.69 14.63 3.81
N ALA A 341 -5.44 15.18 4.77
CA ALA A 341 -6.78 15.72 4.54
C ALA A 341 -6.78 17.16 3.99
N ILE A 342 -5.61 17.73 3.71
CA ILE A 342 -5.45 19.07 3.10
C ILE A 342 -4.43 19.08 1.94
N ASP A 343 -4.10 17.91 1.40
CA ASP A 343 -3.04 17.74 0.40
C ASP A 343 -3.55 17.80 -1.06
N GLY A 344 -4.87 17.86 -1.24
CA GLY A 344 -5.53 17.93 -2.54
C GLY A 344 -5.56 16.60 -3.30
N LYS A 345 -5.34 15.46 -2.64
CA LYS A 345 -5.41 14.13 -3.25
C LYS A 345 -6.59 13.33 -2.68
N GLU A 346 -7.45 12.85 -3.57
CA GLU A 346 -8.61 12.02 -3.22
C GLU A 346 -8.26 10.58 -2.77
N SER A 347 -6.97 10.23 -2.66
CA SER A 347 -6.48 8.88 -2.35
C SER A 347 -5.77 8.75 -1.00
N THR A 348 -5.67 9.86 -0.27
CA THR A 348 -5.02 9.99 1.04
C THR A 348 -6.02 10.63 2.00
N GLY A 349 -5.72 10.65 3.29
CA GLY A 349 -6.60 11.30 4.26
C GLY A 349 -6.33 10.88 5.70
N TRP A 350 -7.08 11.49 6.62
CA TRP A 350 -6.96 11.26 8.05
C TRP A 350 -7.81 10.06 8.52
N SER A 351 -7.19 9.14 9.27
CA SER A 351 -7.83 7.96 9.85
C SER A 351 -7.29 7.62 11.25
N ILE A 352 -8.02 6.81 12.02
CA ILE A 352 -7.74 6.52 13.44
C ILE A 352 -7.46 5.03 13.73
N ASP A 353 -7.13 4.24 12.71
CA ASP A 353 -6.75 2.80 12.76
C ASP A 353 -7.68 1.86 13.57
N ALA A 354 -8.93 2.26 13.81
CA ALA A 354 -9.89 1.50 14.62
C ALA A 354 -10.27 0.12 14.04
N TRP A 355 -9.78 -0.20 12.84
CA TRP A 355 -9.90 -1.54 12.25
C TRP A 355 -8.90 -2.55 12.84
N ARG A 356 -7.66 -2.12 13.13
CA ARG A 356 -6.63 -2.97 13.79
C ARG A 356 -6.81 -2.99 15.29
N ASP A 357 -7.04 -1.82 15.87
CA ASP A 357 -7.21 -1.67 17.31
C ASP A 357 -8.58 -1.04 17.65
N PRO A 358 -9.57 -1.85 18.05
CA PRO A 358 -10.88 -1.36 18.42
C PRO A 358 -10.89 -0.38 19.60
N SER A 359 -9.84 -0.36 20.43
CA SER A 359 -9.73 0.57 21.57
C SER A 359 -9.57 2.03 21.13
N LEU A 360 -9.21 2.25 19.87
CA LEU A 360 -9.08 3.58 19.27
C LEU A 360 -10.44 4.21 18.91
N ASN A 361 -11.56 3.48 19.05
CA ASN A 361 -12.92 4.03 18.95
C ASN A 361 -13.26 4.89 20.17
N VAL A 362 -12.62 6.05 20.24
CA VAL A 362 -12.85 7.11 21.23
C VAL A 362 -13.09 8.43 20.50
N ASP A 363 -13.47 9.47 21.23
CA ASP A 363 -13.57 10.82 20.65
C ASP A 363 -12.19 11.27 20.17
N ARG A 364 -12.14 11.89 18.99
CA ARG A 364 -10.92 12.37 18.32
C ARG A 364 -11.09 13.78 17.83
N GLN A 365 -9.98 14.48 17.61
CA GLN A 365 -10.02 15.87 17.18
C GLN A 365 -8.84 16.22 16.27
N GLY A 366 -9.15 16.91 15.18
CA GLY A 366 -8.19 17.49 14.25
C GLY A 366 -8.38 19.01 14.16
N VAL A 367 -7.28 19.74 14.05
CA VAL A 367 -7.23 21.20 13.85
C VAL A 367 -6.60 21.47 12.49
N PHE A 368 -7.20 22.38 11.72
CA PHE A 368 -6.77 22.77 10.39
C PHE A 368 -6.49 24.28 10.38
N VAL A 369 -5.23 24.64 10.13
CA VAL A 369 -4.73 26.01 10.26
C VAL A 369 -4.70 26.69 8.89
N ALA A 370 -5.36 27.84 8.78
CA ALA A 370 -5.46 28.58 7.53
C ALA A 370 -4.14 29.28 7.18
N GLU A 371 -3.87 29.53 5.89
CA GLU A 371 -2.69 30.24 5.37
C GLU A 371 -2.62 31.69 5.84
N LYS A 372 -3.76 32.29 6.19
CA LYS A 372 -3.90 33.66 6.67
C LYS A 372 -5.26 33.80 7.35
N GLU A 373 -5.41 34.89 8.09
CA GLU A 373 -6.71 35.31 8.62
C GLU A 373 -7.68 35.65 7.47
N VAL A 374 -8.90 35.11 7.54
CA VAL A 374 -9.97 35.35 6.56
C VAL A 374 -11.27 35.72 7.29
N GLY A 375 -11.90 36.83 6.91
CA GLY A 375 -13.19 37.21 7.48
C GLY A 375 -13.64 38.62 7.09
N PHE A 376 -14.90 38.91 7.41
CA PHE A 376 -15.53 40.20 7.15
C PHE A 376 -16.16 40.75 8.45
N GLU A 377 -15.88 42.01 8.80
CA GLU A 377 -16.43 42.67 10.00
C GLU A 377 -17.97 42.73 10.02
N GLU A 378 -18.62 42.74 8.87
CA GLU A 378 -20.09 42.80 8.73
C GLU A 378 -20.79 41.45 8.98
N GLY A 379 -20.06 40.42 9.39
CA GLY A 379 -20.53 39.04 9.57
C GLY A 379 -20.38 38.19 8.31
N SER A 380 -20.13 36.90 8.52
CA SER A 380 -19.74 35.96 7.46
C SER A 380 -20.59 34.70 7.46
N ILE A 381 -20.56 33.96 6.36
CA ILE A 381 -21.11 32.61 6.24
C ILE A 381 -19.94 31.69 5.88
N LEU A 382 -19.75 30.64 6.64
CA LEU A 382 -18.75 29.63 6.36
C LEU A 382 -19.39 28.46 5.61
N GLN A 383 -18.82 28.08 4.47
CA GLN A 383 -19.16 26.85 3.77
C GLN A 383 -17.99 25.89 3.90
N ILE A 384 -18.25 24.68 4.39
CA ILE A 384 -17.26 23.62 4.62
C ILE A 384 -17.65 22.40 3.76
N ARG A 385 -16.65 21.79 3.12
CA ARG A 385 -16.76 20.49 2.43
C ARG A 385 -15.90 19.50 3.20
N LEU A 386 -16.47 18.38 3.61
CA LEU A 386 -15.76 17.22 4.13
C LEU A 386 -15.88 16.09 3.12
N ASP A 387 -14.76 15.59 2.62
CA ASP A 387 -14.69 14.56 1.59
C ASP A 387 -14.35 13.20 2.20
N PHE A 388 -15.05 12.14 1.77
CA PHE A 388 -14.88 10.77 2.22
C PHE A 388 -14.80 9.82 1.02
N SER A 389 -14.07 10.21 -0.03
CA SER A 389 -13.93 9.45 -1.28
C SER A 389 -13.00 8.23 -1.17
N TYR A 390 -12.11 8.20 -0.18
CA TYR A 390 -11.19 7.09 0.06
C TYR A 390 -11.65 6.14 1.19
N GLY A 391 -11.26 4.86 1.13
CA GLY A 391 -11.47 3.87 2.20
C GLY A 391 -12.71 2.98 2.11
N ASN A 392 -13.69 3.27 1.24
CA ASN A 392 -14.98 2.56 1.08
C ASN A 392 -15.86 2.57 2.35
N ASN A 393 -16.95 3.34 2.34
CA ASN A 393 -17.93 3.41 3.44
C ASN A 393 -17.36 4.02 4.74
N HIS A 394 -16.28 4.79 4.64
CA HIS A 394 -15.56 5.42 5.74
C HIS A 394 -16.01 6.86 6.01
N GLY A 395 -17.30 7.15 5.82
CA GLY A 395 -17.88 8.43 6.21
C GLY A 395 -17.81 8.67 7.71
N LEU A 396 -17.80 9.94 8.13
CA LEU A 396 -17.85 10.32 9.54
C LEU A 396 -19.29 10.21 10.09
N GLY A 397 -19.47 9.64 11.27
CA GLY A 397 -20.77 9.24 11.80
C GLY A 397 -21.38 10.21 12.80
N ARG A 398 -20.56 10.81 13.66
CA ARG A 398 -20.98 11.96 14.48
C ARG A 398 -19.80 12.89 14.65
N PHE A 399 -20.05 14.18 14.46
CA PHE A 399 -18.99 15.16 14.52
C PHE A 399 -19.46 16.54 14.94
N ARG A 400 -18.51 17.40 15.31
CA ARG A 400 -18.76 18.80 15.67
C ARG A 400 -17.65 19.67 15.10
N LEU A 401 -18.00 20.90 14.73
CA LEU A 401 -17.07 21.82 14.07
C LEU A 401 -16.99 23.14 14.84
N PHE A 402 -15.78 23.68 14.94
CA PHE A 402 -15.51 25.00 15.52
C PHE A 402 -14.69 25.84 14.54
N ALA A 403 -14.93 27.15 14.55
CA ALA A 403 -14.04 28.12 13.91
C ALA A 403 -13.15 28.78 14.98
N ALA A 404 -11.87 28.96 14.66
CA ALA A 404 -10.93 29.68 15.50
C ALA A 404 -10.69 31.10 14.98
N SER A 405 -10.48 32.04 15.91
CA SER A 405 -9.86 33.34 15.67
C SER A 405 -8.73 33.52 16.70
N GLY A 406 -7.57 34.02 16.26
CA GLY A 406 -6.40 34.22 17.12
C GLY A 406 -5.08 33.84 16.42
N PRO A 407 -3.94 33.87 17.14
CA PRO A 407 -2.62 33.53 16.60
C PRO A 407 -2.60 32.12 16.00
N ARG A 408 -2.02 31.98 14.81
CA ARG A 408 -2.04 30.72 14.05
C ARG A 408 -1.12 29.67 14.65
N GLU A 409 0.03 30.11 15.14
CA GLU A 409 1.01 29.33 15.88
C GLU A 409 0.41 28.56 17.06
N HIS A 410 -0.67 29.06 17.67
CA HIS A 410 -1.36 28.38 18.76
C HIS A 410 -2.36 27.31 18.27
N LEU A 411 -2.73 27.34 16.99
CA LEU A 411 -3.58 26.33 16.34
C LEU A 411 -2.78 25.15 15.79
N GLU A 412 -1.47 25.31 15.57
CA GLU A 412 -0.60 24.23 15.11
C GLU A 412 -0.32 23.20 16.22
N ILE A 413 -0.51 23.60 17.49
CA ILE A 413 -0.38 22.71 18.64
C ILE A 413 -1.54 21.69 18.64
N PRO A 414 -1.26 20.37 18.76
CA PRO A 414 -2.30 19.35 18.85
C PRO A 414 -3.33 19.67 19.94
N PRO A 415 -4.63 19.50 19.69
CA PRO A 415 -5.68 20.08 20.52
C PRO A 415 -5.78 19.49 21.94
N ASP A 416 -5.16 18.33 22.19
CA ASP A 416 -5.05 17.76 23.54
C ASP A 416 -3.99 18.48 24.40
N ILE A 417 -2.96 19.05 23.80
CA ILE A 417 -1.84 19.70 24.50
C ILE A 417 -2.29 20.97 25.25
N PRO A 418 -3.05 21.93 24.66
CA PRO A 418 -3.57 23.08 25.41
C PRO A 418 -4.46 22.68 26.60
N ALA A 419 -5.26 21.61 26.46
CA ALA A 419 -6.08 21.10 27.56
C ALA A 419 -5.24 20.56 28.72
N ILE A 420 -4.11 19.90 28.41
CA ILE A 420 -3.15 19.46 29.42
C ILE A 420 -2.43 20.65 30.06
N LEU A 421 -1.99 21.64 29.26
CA LEU A 421 -1.34 22.85 29.75
C LEU A 421 -2.23 23.65 30.72
N ALA A 422 -3.54 23.69 30.48
CA ALA A 422 -4.52 24.33 31.35
C ALA A 422 -4.73 23.61 32.70
N THR A 423 -4.34 22.34 32.80
CA THR A 423 -4.37 21.59 34.07
C THR A 423 -3.13 21.95 34.89
N ALA A 424 -3.33 22.38 36.14
CA ALA A 424 -2.21 22.71 37.04
C ALA A 424 -1.24 21.52 37.18
N VAL A 425 0.07 21.79 37.20
CA VAL A 425 1.14 20.77 37.14
C VAL A 425 0.95 19.69 38.21
N GLU A 426 0.58 20.06 39.43
CA GLU A 426 0.33 19.15 40.55
C GLU A 426 -0.90 18.23 40.39
N ASN A 427 -1.79 18.55 39.44
CA ASN A 427 -3.02 17.82 39.16
C ASN A 427 -2.96 17.02 37.86
N ARG A 428 -1.85 17.09 37.10
CA ARG A 428 -1.68 16.31 35.87
C ARG A 428 -1.41 14.84 36.21
N THR A 429 -1.98 13.95 35.40
CA THR A 429 -1.68 12.52 35.46
C THR A 429 -0.31 12.21 34.83
N GLU A 430 0.21 11.00 35.07
CA GLU A 430 1.44 10.52 34.44
C GLU A 430 1.30 10.50 32.90
N GLU A 431 0.17 9.99 32.39
CA GLU A 431 -0.15 9.98 30.95
C GLU A 431 -0.16 11.38 30.33
N GLN A 432 -0.73 12.37 31.03
CA GLN A 432 -0.73 13.76 30.56
C GLN A 432 0.68 14.37 30.53
N THR A 433 1.51 14.02 31.52
CA THR A 433 2.89 14.50 31.60
C THR A 433 3.75 13.88 30.50
N ASP A 434 3.61 12.57 30.28
CA ASP A 434 4.29 11.88 29.18
C ASP A 434 3.84 12.39 27.82
N ARG A 435 2.54 12.65 27.62
CA ARG A 435 2.02 13.21 26.37
C ARG A 435 2.59 14.60 26.05
N LEU A 436 2.72 15.48 27.06
CA LEU A 436 3.39 16.77 26.89
C LEU A 436 4.87 16.59 26.53
N LEU A 437 5.55 15.66 27.19
CA LEU A 437 6.96 15.40 26.95
C LEU A 437 7.20 14.84 25.55
N ASP A 438 6.34 13.92 25.08
CA ASP A 438 6.40 13.36 23.73
C ASP A 438 6.18 14.45 22.68
N TYR A 439 5.14 15.27 22.84
CA TYR A 439 4.90 16.40 21.93
C TYR A 439 6.07 17.38 21.93
N PHE A 440 6.55 17.79 23.11
CA PHE A 440 7.69 18.68 23.22
C PHE A 440 8.94 18.08 22.56
N GLY A 441 9.12 16.76 22.64
CA GLY A 441 10.20 16.04 21.96
C GLY A 441 10.15 16.14 20.43
N THR A 442 8.97 16.30 19.83
CA THR A 442 8.82 16.49 18.36
C THR A 442 9.20 17.89 17.88
N ILE A 443 9.24 18.87 18.78
CA ILE A 443 9.52 20.28 18.44
C ILE A 443 10.85 20.78 19.01
N GLU A 444 11.37 20.15 20.07
CA GLU A 444 12.66 20.49 20.66
C GLU A 444 13.80 20.08 19.73
N PRO A 445 14.72 20.98 19.32
CA PRO A 445 15.63 20.74 18.20
C PRO A 445 16.50 19.49 18.31
N GLU A 446 17.07 19.22 19.48
CA GLU A 446 17.94 18.06 19.70
C GLU A 446 17.14 16.75 19.75
N SER A 447 16.00 16.71 20.44
CA SER A 447 15.11 15.56 20.48
C SER A 447 14.55 15.26 19.08
N LYS A 448 14.08 16.28 18.37
CA LYS A 448 13.56 16.15 17.01
C LYS A 448 14.59 15.53 16.08
N LYS A 449 15.86 15.96 16.17
CA LYS A 449 16.93 15.38 15.36
C LYS A 449 17.15 13.88 15.62
N LEU A 450 16.93 13.42 16.85
CA LEU A 450 16.99 12.00 17.19
C LEU A 450 15.76 11.24 16.67
N LEU A 451 14.57 11.84 16.77
CA LEU A 451 13.34 11.28 16.22
C LEU A 451 13.37 11.20 14.68
N ASP A 452 13.88 12.22 13.98
CA ASP A 452 14.03 12.24 12.52
C ASP A 452 15.06 11.20 12.03
N LYS A 453 15.98 10.77 12.91
CA LYS A 453 16.97 9.72 12.62
C LYS A 453 16.38 8.32 12.78
N LEU A 454 15.38 8.16 13.67
CA LEU A 454 14.67 6.91 13.94
C LEU A 454 13.72 6.55 12.79
#